data_AF-A0AAU8U0Y6-F1
#
_entry.id   AF-A0AAU8U0Y6-F1
#
_cell.length_a   1.000
_cell.length_b   1.000
_cell.length_c   1.000
_cell.angle_alpha   90.00
_cell.angle_beta   90.00
_cell.angle_gamma   90.00
#
_symmetry.space_group_name_H-M   'P 1'
#
loop_
_entity.id
_entity.type
_entity.pdbx_description
1 polymer ?
#
loop_
_entity_poly.entity_id
_entity_poly.type
_entity_poly.pdbx_seq_one_letter_code
_entity_poly.pdbx_strand_id
1 'polypeptide(L)'
;MINLSNKFNGFSSTMKNISKIKNDEYMTNSQYEVYNFDKIKEDFCERNYKDKNTLTSNDGILLHTNDNLYFIEFKSGVLNDKEKSNIKRKIFDSIFILLHYIDEKININDLRKYLNYILVYDEDKNGYNKIRQNVDKDARNGNQWFSKIKILENLYFKEVKLMTIDDFNNSEFYK
;
A
#
# COMPACT_ATOMS: atom_id res chain seq x y z
N MET A 1 19.79 2.94 8.59
CA MET A 1 18.63 3.84 8.49
C MET A 1 18.35 4.05 7.01
N ILE A 2 17.12 3.76 6.54
CA ILE A 2 16.74 3.94 5.13
C ILE A 2 16.49 5.45 4.93
N ASN A 3 17.40 6.14 4.24
CA ASN A 3 17.22 7.57 3.97
C ASN A 3 16.43 7.77 2.67
N LEU A 4 15.10 7.89 2.80
CA LEU A 4 14.21 8.20 1.68
C LEU A 4 14.08 9.70 1.41
N SER A 5 14.32 10.56 2.41
CA SER A 5 13.95 11.98 2.37
C SER A 5 14.66 12.74 1.24
N ASN A 6 15.92 12.41 0.96
CA ASN A 6 16.65 13.06 -0.13
C ASN A 6 16.20 12.58 -1.52
N LYS A 7 15.69 11.35 -1.63
CA LYS A 7 15.28 10.73 -2.90
C LYS A 7 13.83 11.04 -3.26
N PHE A 8 12.97 11.18 -2.26
CA PHE A 8 11.55 11.47 -2.42
C PHE A 8 11.19 12.95 -2.18
N ASN A 9 12.20 13.82 -2.12
CA ASN A 9 11.98 15.25 -2.00
C ASN A 9 11.11 15.77 -3.16
N GLY A 10 10.09 16.57 -2.84
CA GLY A 10 9.12 17.08 -3.82
C GLY A 10 7.94 16.16 -4.14
N PHE A 11 7.92 14.93 -3.60
CA PHE A 11 6.80 13.99 -3.76
C PHE A 11 5.87 13.91 -2.54
N SER A 12 6.07 14.78 -1.54
CA SER A 12 5.18 14.90 -0.38
C SER A 12 3.74 15.21 -0.78
N SER A 13 2.81 14.63 -0.04
CA SER A 13 1.37 14.77 -0.18
C SER A 13 0.71 14.50 1.18
N THR A 14 -0.62 14.50 1.23
CA THR A 14 -1.39 14.08 2.40
C THR A 14 -2.09 12.75 2.15
N MET A 15 -2.40 12.02 3.23
CA MET A 15 -3.23 10.80 3.18
C MET A 15 -4.54 11.04 2.43
N LYS A 16 -5.20 12.18 2.69
CA LYS A 16 -6.39 12.62 1.92
C LYS A 16 -6.11 12.60 0.43
N ASN A 17 -5.07 13.31 -0.02
CA ASN A 17 -4.79 13.48 -1.45
C ASN A 17 -4.43 12.16 -2.16
N ILE A 18 -3.71 11.25 -1.51
CA ILE A 18 -3.42 9.93 -2.10
C ILE A 18 -4.64 8.98 -2.08
N SER A 19 -5.65 9.27 -1.25
CA SER A 19 -6.89 8.50 -1.15
C SER A 19 -8.02 8.99 -2.06
N LYS A 20 -7.70 9.89 -3.02
CA LYS A 20 -8.68 10.50 -3.91
C LYS A 20 -9.36 9.45 -4.78
N ILE A 21 -10.69 9.53 -4.87
CA ILE A 21 -11.53 8.71 -5.75
C ILE A 21 -12.15 9.58 -6.86
N LYS A 22 -13.18 9.08 -7.56
CA LYS A 22 -13.87 9.86 -8.60
C LYS A 22 -14.64 11.03 -8.00
N ASN A 23 -14.93 12.05 -8.80
CA ASN A 23 -15.77 13.20 -8.44
C ASN A 23 -15.29 14.02 -7.22
N ASP A 24 -13.97 14.13 -7.03
CA ASP A 24 -13.36 14.87 -5.91
C ASP A 24 -13.74 14.38 -4.51
N GLU A 25 -14.20 13.12 -4.39
CA GLU A 25 -14.36 12.44 -3.12
C GLU A 25 -13.04 11.78 -2.66
N TYR A 26 -12.93 11.48 -1.37
CA TYR A 26 -11.72 10.93 -0.74
C TYR A 26 -12.10 9.83 0.26
N MET A 27 -11.29 8.78 0.39
CA MET A 27 -11.54 7.73 1.38
C MET A 27 -11.15 8.14 2.81
N THR A 28 -10.26 9.13 2.97
CA THR A 28 -9.92 9.70 4.29
C THR A 28 -9.77 11.21 4.20
N ASN A 29 -10.04 11.91 5.31
CA ASN A 29 -9.75 13.34 5.45
C ASN A 29 -8.42 13.61 6.16
N SER A 30 -7.63 12.58 6.49
CA SER A 30 -6.35 12.73 7.18
C SER A 30 -5.38 13.63 6.41
N GLN A 31 -4.83 14.63 7.11
CA GLN A 31 -3.83 15.55 6.57
C GLN A 31 -2.39 15.08 6.85
N TYR A 32 -2.22 13.87 7.40
CA TYR A 32 -0.91 13.36 7.72
C TYR A 32 -0.03 13.25 6.47
N GLU A 33 1.24 13.65 6.59
CA GLU A 33 2.16 13.70 5.46
C GLU A 33 2.59 12.30 5.04
N VAL A 34 2.63 12.09 3.73
CA VAL A 34 3.00 10.83 3.09
C VAL A 34 3.61 11.12 1.73
N TYR A 35 4.48 10.25 1.23
CA TYR A 35 4.94 10.39 -0.15
C TYR A 35 3.91 9.81 -1.12
N ASN A 36 3.56 10.59 -2.14
CA ASN A 36 2.70 10.13 -3.23
C ASN A 36 3.49 9.20 -4.14
N PHE A 37 3.18 7.91 -4.05
CA PHE A 37 3.97 6.88 -4.72
C PHE A 37 3.58 6.71 -6.20
N ASP A 38 2.40 7.17 -6.59
CA ASP A 38 2.04 7.33 -8.01
C ASP A 38 2.97 8.34 -8.72
N LYS A 39 3.23 9.49 -8.10
CA LYS A 39 4.16 10.49 -8.67
C LYS A 39 5.60 9.99 -8.73
N ILE A 40 6.05 9.27 -7.69
CA ILE A 40 7.37 8.63 -7.67
C ILE A 40 7.47 7.62 -8.81
N LYS A 41 6.43 6.82 -9.01
CA LYS A 41 6.35 5.87 -10.12
C LYS A 41 6.36 6.59 -11.47
N GLU A 42 5.60 7.67 -11.63
CA GLU A 42 5.60 8.45 -12.88
C GLU A 42 7.02 8.96 -13.22
N ASP A 43 7.72 9.58 -12.27
CA ASP A 43 9.10 10.03 -12.43
C ASP A 43 10.05 8.86 -12.78
N PHE A 44 9.95 7.74 -12.06
CA PHE A 44 10.74 6.55 -12.35
C PHE A 44 10.50 6.04 -13.77
N CYS A 45 9.23 5.94 -14.18
CA CYS A 45 8.87 5.39 -15.47
C CYS A 45 9.21 6.33 -16.63
N GLU A 46 9.07 7.64 -16.47
CA GLU A 46 9.48 8.63 -17.48
C GLU A 46 10.99 8.57 -17.72
N ARG A 47 11.80 8.48 -16.65
CA ARG A 47 13.26 8.42 -16.75
C ARG A 47 13.78 7.12 -17.38
N ASN A 48 13.11 5.98 -17.14
CA ASN A 48 13.60 4.66 -17.55
C ASN A 48 12.92 4.10 -18.81
N TYR A 49 11.66 4.45 -19.08
CA TYR A 49 10.85 3.85 -20.16
C TYR A 49 10.25 4.87 -21.12
N LYS A 50 10.31 6.17 -20.80
CA LYS A 50 9.64 7.25 -21.57
C LYS A 50 8.12 7.09 -21.66
N ASP A 51 7.53 6.30 -20.76
CA ASP A 51 6.08 6.16 -20.58
C ASP A 51 5.75 5.96 -19.10
N LYS A 52 5.11 6.97 -18.51
CA LYS A 52 4.71 7.02 -17.11
C LYS A 52 3.72 5.93 -16.66
N ASN A 53 3.13 5.20 -17.61
CA ASN A 53 2.15 4.14 -17.37
C ASN A 53 2.73 2.73 -17.50
N THR A 54 4.04 2.60 -17.72
CA THR A 54 4.71 1.29 -17.87
C THR A 54 4.51 0.40 -16.65
N LEU A 55 4.61 0.96 -15.44
CA LEU A 55 4.41 0.27 -14.18
C LEU A 55 3.17 0.80 -13.44
N THR A 56 2.76 0.04 -12.43
CA THR A 56 1.75 0.45 -11.45
C THR A 56 2.39 0.75 -10.10
N SER A 57 1.61 1.29 -9.18
CA SER A 57 2.09 1.72 -7.86
C SER A 57 0.99 1.58 -6.83
N ASN A 58 1.39 1.34 -5.58
CA ASN A 58 0.57 1.64 -4.43
C ASN A 58 0.37 3.16 -4.35
N ASP A 59 -0.68 3.63 -3.69
CA ASP A 59 -1.01 5.06 -3.72
C ASP A 59 0.00 5.92 -2.92
N GLY A 60 0.56 5.37 -1.83
CA GLY A 60 1.54 6.08 -1.02
C GLY A 60 2.55 5.21 -0.29
N ILE A 61 3.63 5.84 0.16
CA ILE A 61 4.59 5.27 1.11
C ILE A 61 4.86 6.24 2.26
N LEU A 62 4.73 5.74 3.49
CA LEU A 62 5.03 6.47 4.71
C LEU A 62 6.34 5.95 5.33
N LEU A 63 7.25 6.86 5.68
CA LEU A 63 8.38 6.59 6.56
C LEU A 63 8.01 7.00 7.99
N HIS A 64 7.81 6.01 8.86
CA HIS A 64 7.48 6.24 10.25
C HIS A 64 8.75 6.52 11.08
N THR A 65 8.60 7.18 12.23
CA THR A 65 9.70 7.64 13.11
C THR A 65 10.58 6.53 13.68
N ASN A 66 10.14 5.27 13.61
CA ASN A 66 10.85 4.08 14.06
C ASN A 66 11.50 3.29 12.91
N ASP A 67 11.82 3.97 11.81
CA ASP A 67 12.40 3.42 10.57
C ASP A 67 11.54 2.39 9.82
N ASN A 68 10.27 2.21 10.21
CA ASN A 68 9.36 1.35 9.44
C ASN A 68 8.79 2.09 8.23
N LEU A 69 8.68 1.38 7.12
CA LEU A 69 8.07 1.83 5.88
C LEU A 69 6.68 1.20 5.74
N TYR A 70 5.73 1.98 5.24
CA TYR A 70 4.36 1.52 5.03
C TYR A 70 3.92 1.88 3.64
N PHE A 71 3.80 0.88 2.77
CA PHE A 71 3.00 1.03 1.57
C PHE A 71 1.53 1.06 1.93
N ILE A 72 0.78 1.97 1.31
CA ILE A 72 -0.63 2.19 1.55
C ILE A 72 -1.36 2.14 0.21
N GLU A 73 -2.39 1.32 0.13
CA GLU A 73 -3.30 1.20 -1.02
C GLU A 73 -4.74 1.40 -0.55
N PHE A 74 -5.46 2.28 -1.22
CA PHE A 74 -6.86 2.61 -1.00
C PHE A 74 -7.75 1.94 -2.05
N LYS A 75 -8.80 1.24 -1.60
CA LYS A 75 -9.79 0.59 -2.46
C LYS A 75 -11.22 0.95 -2.08
N SER A 76 -11.80 1.84 -2.87
CA SER A 76 -13.20 2.27 -2.74
C SER A 76 -14.20 1.38 -3.46
N GLY A 77 -13.74 0.37 -4.20
CA GLY A 77 -14.57 -0.54 -4.98
C GLY A 77 -14.70 -1.94 -4.34
N VAL A 78 -15.48 -2.79 -5.00
CA VAL A 78 -15.56 -4.22 -4.65
C VAL A 78 -14.24 -4.90 -5.03
N LEU A 79 -13.67 -5.65 -4.10
CA LEU A 79 -12.47 -6.48 -4.29
C LEU A 79 -12.79 -7.75 -5.09
N ASN A 80 -13.12 -7.59 -6.37
CA ASN A 80 -13.26 -8.69 -7.32
C ASN A 80 -11.89 -9.25 -7.74
N ASP A 81 -11.86 -10.33 -8.51
CA ASP A 81 -10.61 -11.00 -8.88
C ASP A 81 -9.66 -10.16 -9.74
N LYS A 82 -10.22 -9.22 -10.53
CA LYS A 82 -9.43 -8.24 -11.28
C LYS A 82 -8.75 -7.27 -10.33
N GLU A 83 -9.49 -6.70 -9.36
CA GLU A 83 -8.92 -5.79 -8.37
C GLU A 83 -7.89 -6.48 -7.46
N LYS A 84 -8.16 -7.72 -7.05
CA LYS A 84 -7.21 -8.56 -6.32
C LYS A 84 -5.91 -8.78 -7.09
N SER A 85 -5.99 -9.00 -8.40
CA SER A 85 -4.82 -9.16 -9.27
C SER A 85 -4.08 -7.83 -9.47
N ASN A 86 -4.82 -6.73 -9.62
CA ASN A 86 -4.26 -5.38 -9.70
C ASN A 86 -3.48 -5.01 -8.44
N ILE A 87 -4.01 -5.33 -7.25
CA ILE A 87 -3.32 -5.12 -5.97
C ILE A 87 -1.99 -5.86 -5.93
N LYS A 88 -1.95 -7.13 -6.33
CA LYS A 88 -0.70 -7.89 -6.40
C LYS A 88 0.31 -7.24 -7.33
N ARG A 89 -0.11 -6.81 -8.52
CA ARG A 89 0.76 -6.12 -9.47
C ARG A 89 1.32 -4.82 -8.88
N LYS A 90 0.47 -4.00 -8.28
CA LYS A 90 0.87 -2.76 -7.59
C LYS A 90 1.91 -3.02 -6.50
N ILE A 91 1.73 -4.08 -5.71
CA ILE A 91 2.71 -4.49 -4.69
C ILE A 91 4.07 -4.80 -5.34
N PHE A 92 4.10 -5.65 -6.37
CA PHE A 92 5.35 -6.05 -7.02
C PHE A 92 6.08 -4.87 -7.67
N ASP A 93 5.36 -4.08 -8.46
CA ASP A 93 5.92 -2.92 -9.14
C ASP A 93 6.43 -1.90 -8.11
N SER A 94 5.70 -1.70 -7.01
CA SER A 94 6.11 -0.73 -5.98
C SER A 94 7.37 -1.15 -5.24
N ILE A 95 7.50 -2.43 -4.91
CA ILE A 95 8.73 -2.97 -4.30
C ILE A 95 9.90 -2.80 -5.26
N PHE A 96 9.71 -3.12 -6.54
CA PHE A 96 10.73 -2.94 -7.56
C PHE A 96 11.21 -1.48 -7.66
N ILE A 97 10.26 -0.54 -7.73
CA ILE A 97 10.56 0.90 -7.75
C ILE A 97 11.30 1.31 -6.47
N LEU A 98 10.83 0.89 -5.29
CA LEU A 98 11.47 1.23 -4.02
C LEU A 98 12.91 0.71 -3.96
N LEU A 99 13.15 -0.54 -4.37
CA LEU A 99 14.49 -1.13 -4.45
C LEU A 99 15.45 -0.31 -5.32
N HIS A 100 14.95 0.36 -6.37
CA HIS A 100 15.76 1.23 -7.21
C HIS A 100 16.20 2.53 -6.51
N TYR A 101 15.41 3.05 -5.56
CA TYR A 101 15.73 4.31 -4.87
C TYR A 101 16.48 4.13 -3.55
N ILE A 102 16.37 2.97 -2.90
CA ILE A 102 17.10 2.68 -1.66
C ILE A 102 18.55 2.28 -1.94
N ASP A 103 19.39 2.26 -0.90
CA ASP A 103 20.81 1.88 -0.98
C ASP A 103 20.96 0.49 -1.63
N GLU A 104 21.86 0.37 -2.61
CA GLU A 104 22.15 -0.85 -3.37
C GLU A 104 22.54 -2.05 -2.48
N LYS A 105 23.00 -1.79 -1.25
CA LYS A 105 23.30 -2.83 -0.25
C LYS A 105 22.06 -3.45 0.40
N ILE A 106 20.91 -2.78 0.31
CA ILE A 106 19.65 -3.26 0.86
C ILE A 106 18.96 -4.15 -0.17
N ASN A 107 18.95 -5.45 0.10
CA ASN A 107 18.17 -6.41 -0.68
C ASN A 107 16.77 -6.63 -0.07
N ILE A 108 15.96 -7.45 -0.74
CA ILE A 108 14.58 -7.75 -0.30
C ILE A 108 14.49 -8.39 1.10
N ASN A 109 15.48 -9.20 1.51
CA ASN A 109 15.50 -9.83 2.83
C ASN A 109 15.76 -8.82 3.94
N ASP A 110 16.49 -7.74 3.65
CA ASP A 110 16.69 -6.63 4.57
C ASP A 110 15.47 -5.71 4.58
N LEU A 111 14.92 -5.40 3.41
CA LEU A 111 13.74 -4.54 3.27
C LEU A 111 12.52 -5.10 4.02
N ARG A 112 12.25 -6.43 3.93
CA ARG A 112 11.11 -7.05 4.62
C ARG A 112 11.15 -6.97 6.15
N LYS A 113 12.27 -6.55 6.76
CA LYS A 113 12.37 -6.33 8.22
C LYS A 113 11.71 -5.01 8.66
N TYR A 114 11.48 -4.09 7.71
CA TYR A 114 10.99 -2.73 7.96
C TYR A 114 9.81 -2.35 7.08
N LEU A 115 9.64 -2.99 5.92
CA LEU A 115 8.55 -2.70 4.98
C LEU A 115 7.27 -3.42 5.41
N ASN A 116 6.19 -2.67 5.52
CA ASN A 116 4.86 -3.12 5.86
C ASN A 116 3.89 -2.71 4.76
N TYR A 117 2.73 -3.36 4.72
CA TYR A 117 1.69 -3.08 3.75
C TYR A 117 0.35 -2.82 4.45
N ILE A 118 -0.36 -1.79 4.02
CA ILE A 118 -1.70 -1.45 4.48
C ILE A 118 -2.62 -1.40 3.27
N LEU A 119 -3.65 -2.24 3.28
CA LEU A 119 -4.77 -2.15 2.37
C LEU A 119 -5.97 -1.55 3.11
N VAL A 120 -6.40 -0.37 2.69
CA VAL A 120 -7.59 0.31 3.21
C VAL A 120 -8.74 0.07 2.24
N TYR A 121 -9.84 -0.50 2.71
CA TYR A 121 -10.99 -0.83 1.85
C TYR A 121 -12.32 -0.30 2.40
N ASP A 122 -13.24 -0.02 1.48
CA ASP A 122 -14.62 0.33 1.78
C ASP A 122 -15.38 -0.89 2.30
N GLU A 123 -15.79 -0.83 3.57
CA GLU A 123 -16.45 -1.92 4.28
C GLU A 123 -17.84 -2.21 3.74
N ASP A 124 -18.64 -1.18 3.43
CA ASP A 124 -20.02 -1.33 2.96
C ASP A 124 -20.07 -2.12 1.66
N LYS A 125 -19.08 -1.93 0.79
CA LYS A 125 -19.00 -2.63 -0.51
C LYS A 125 -18.42 -4.04 -0.41
N ASN A 126 -17.67 -4.34 0.66
CA ASN A 126 -16.93 -5.61 0.78
C ASN A 126 -17.42 -6.52 1.92
N GLY A 127 -18.25 -6.00 2.83
CA GLY A 127 -18.89 -6.69 3.95
C GLY A 127 -17.92 -7.07 5.08
N TYR A 128 -17.98 -6.35 6.21
CA TYR A 128 -17.19 -6.59 7.44
C TYR A 128 -17.10 -8.05 7.88
N ASN A 129 -18.25 -8.71 7.95
CA ASN A 129 -18.39 -10.09 8.44
C ASN A 129 -17.85 -11.13 7.44
N LYS A 130 -17.63 -10.78 6.17
CA LYS A 130 -17.01 -11.68 5.17
C LYS A 130 -15.49 -11.62 5.17
N ILE A 131 -14.87 -10.66 5.86
CA ILE A 131 -13.41 -10.50 5.88
C ILE A 131 -12.88 -10.91 7.25
N ARG A 132 -13.49 -10.42 8.35
CA ARG A 132 -13.04 -10.71 9.72
C ARG A 132 -13.39 -12.13 10.20
N GLN A 133 -14.56 -12.69 9.84
CA GLN A 133 -14.92 -14.07 10.25
C GLN A 133 -14.18 -15.16 9.43
N ASN A 134 -13.57 -14.81 8.30
CA ASN A 134 -12.87 -15.77 7.44
C ASN A 134 -11.40 -15.97 7.86
N VAL A 135 -10.75 -15.00 8.48
CA VAL A 135 -9.36 -15.18 8.98
C VAL A 135 -9.27 -16.27 10.07
N ASP A 136 -10.34 -16.48 10.85
CA ASP A 136 -10.41 -17.50 11.91
C ASP A 136 -11.17 -18.80 11.53
N LYS A 137 -11.93 -18.85 10.41
CA LYS A 137 -12.78 -20.01 10.03
C LYS A 137 -12.57 -20.57 8.61
N ASP A 138 -11.44 -20.26 7.97
CA ASP A 138 -11.17 -20.55 6.55
C ASP A 138 -10.83 -22.01 6.19
N ALA A 139 -11.68 -22.98 6.56
CA ALA A 139 -11.54 -24.36 6.10
C ALA A 139 -12.52 -24.77 4.98
N ARG A 140 -13.60 -24.02 4.65
CA ARG A 140 -14.65 -24.61 3.79
C ARG A 140 -15.31 -23.79 2.68
N ASN A 141 -15.34 -22.45 2.64
CA ASN A 141 -16.08 -21.77 1.55
C ASN A 141 -15.54 -20.37 1.15
N GLY A 142 -14.78 -20.31 0.07
CA GLY A 142 -14.98 -19.28 -0.97
C GLY A 142 -14.39 -17.87 -0.82
N ASN A 143 -13.68 -17.48 0.25
CA ASN A 143 -13.00 -16.17 0.27
C ASN A 143 -11.57 -16.21 0.86
N GLN A 144 -10.75 -17.14 0.34
CA GLN A 144 -9.36 -17.35 0.73
C GLN A 144 -8.38 -16.20 0.41
N TRP A 145 -8.80 -15.13 -0.26
CA TRP A 145 -7.85 -14.12 -0.75
C TRP A 145 -7.18 -13.33 0.39
N PHE A 146 -7.92 -13.01 1.46
CA PHE A 146 -7.34 -12.31 2.61
C PHE A 146 -6.33 -13.18 3.36
N SER A 147 -6.62 -14.48 3.48
CA SER A 147 -5.64 -15.46 3.98
C SER A 147 -4.43 -15.59 3.05
N LYS A 148 -4.63 -15.46 1.73
CA LYS A 148 -3.53 -15.47 0.73
C LYS A 148 -2.73 -14.17 0.66
N ILE A 149 -3.31 -13.00 0.93
CA ILE A 149 -2.54 -11.75 0.97
C ILE A 149 -1.70 -11.69 2.24
N LYS A 150 -2.16 -12.32 3.33
CA LYS A 150 -1.35 -12.53 4.54
C LYS A 150 -0.11 -13.38 4.30
N ILE A 151 -0.08 -14.28 3.30
CA ILE A 151 1.15 -14.99 2.90
C ILE A 151 2.26 -14.04 2.41
N LEU A 152 1.93 -12.79 2.06
CA LEU A 152 2.95 -11.79 1.73
C LEU A 152 3.72 -11.32 2.98
N GLU A 153 3.18 -11.54 4.18
CA GLU A 153 3.95 -11.45 5.43
C GLU A 153 5.08 -12.47 5.40
N ASN A 154 6.27 -12.04 5.80
CA ASN A 154 7.54 -12.78 5.73
C ASN A 154 8.10 -13.01 4.32
N LEU A 155 7.31 -12.86 3.26
CA LEU A 155 7.82 -12.91 1.89
C LEU A 155 8.39 -11.54 1.48
N TYR A 156 7.56 -10.50 1.54
CA TYR A 156 7.92 -9.13 1.14
C TYR A 156 7.75 -8.12 2.26
N PHE A 157 6.86 -8.41 3.20
CA PHE A 157 6.48 -7.49 4.26
C PHE A 157 6.74 -8.07 5.64
N LYS A 158 7.08 -7.21 6.59
CA LYS A 158 7.10 -7.51 8.02
C LYS A 158 5.68 -7.78 8.51
N GLU A 159 4.74 -6.91 8.14
CA GLU A 159 3.33 -7.00 8.52
C GLU A 159 2.43 -6.54 7.36
N VAL A 160 1.29 -7.20 7.20
CA VAL A 160 0.23 -6.84 6.25
C VAL A 160 -1.03 -6.49 7.05
N LYS A 161 -1.47 -5.25 7.01
CA LYS A 161 -2.71 -4.80 7.66
C LYS A 161 -3.81 -4.64 6.63
N LEU A 162 -4.98 -5.16 6.98
CA LEU A 162 -6.22 -5.00 6.23
C LEU A 162 -7.14 -4.16 7.11
N MET A 163 -7.49 -2.97 6.65
CA MET A 163 -8.21 -1.99 7.45
C MET A 163 -9.44 -1.51 6.71
N THR A 164 -10.55 -1.36 7.41
CA THR A 164 -11.68 -0.57 6.90
C THR A 164 -11.29 0.91 6.91
N ILE A 165 -12.05 1.75 6.20
CA ILE A 165 -11.87 3.20 6.25
C ILE A 165 -11.93 3.71 7.69
N ASP A 166 -12.89 3.22 8.47
CA ASP A 166 -13.09 3.63 9.86
C ASP A 166 -11.93 3.18 10.76
N ASP A 167 -11.49 1.92 10.63
CA ASP A 167 -10.31 1.42 11.36
C ASP A 167 -9.07 2.26 11.03
N PHE A 168 -8.88 2.61 9.75
CA PHE A 168 -7.75 3.42 9.30
C PHE A 168 -7.78 4.84 9.89
N ASN A 169 -8.93 5.51 9.89
CA ASN A 169 -9.10 6.86 10.44
C ASN A 169 -8.94 6.91 11.97
N ASN A 170 -9.38 5.85 12.66
CA ASN A 170 -9.27 5.74 14.10
C ASN A 170 -7.91 5.22 14.59
N SER A 171 -7.10 4.64 13.71
CA SER A 171 -5.78 4.16 14.10
C SER A 171 -4.86 5.27 14.58
N GLU A 172 -4.08 4.97 15.63
CA GLU A 172 -2.97 5.80 16.11
C GLU A 172 -1.68 5.52 15.34
N PHE A 173 -1.72 4.55 14.42
CA PHE A 173 -0.55 3.99 13.76
C PHE A 173 0.30 5.04 12.98
N TYR A 174 -0.30 6.15 12.54
CA TYR A 174 0.38 7.26 11.89
C TYR A 174 0.11 8.61 12.60
N LYS A 175 -0.34 8.64 13.85
CA LYS A 175 -0.55 9.89 14.63
C LYS A 175 0.61 10.10 15.59
#